data_AF-A0A1F4HKP7-F1
#
_entry.id   AF-A0A1F4HKP7-F1
#
_cell.length_a   1.000
_cell.length_b   1.000
_cell.length_c   1.000
_cell.angle_alpha   90.00
_cell.angle_beta   90.00
_cell.angle_gamma   90.00
#
_symmetry.space_group_name_H-M   'P 1'
#
loop_
_entity.id
_entity.type
_entity.pdbx_description
1 polymer ?
#
loop_
_entity_poly.entity_id
_entity_poly.type
_entity_poly.pdbx_seq_one_letter_code
_entity_poly.pdbx_strand_id
1 'polypeptide(L)' 'MALWPEANREDTVFGSKAVGEPPLMLAISVYEALKEAVAAARPGVVRLDAPATAEDLLRSLQA' A
#
# COMPACT_ATOMS: atom_id res chain seq x y z
N MET A 1 31.80 1.41 -0.71
CA MET A 1 30.49 1.44 -0.03
C MET A 1 30.04 -0.01 0.12
N ALA A 2 30.11 -0.56 1.33
CA ALA A 2 29.65 -1.92 1.61
C ALA A 2 28.26 -1.82 2.27
N LEU A 3 27.26 -2.53 1.75
CA LEU A 3 25.95 -2.66 2.36
C LEU A 3 25.98 -3.90 3.27
N TRP A 4 25.45 -3.75 4.49
CA TRP A 4 25.27 -4.76 5.55
C TRP A 4 26.31 -5.91 5.59
N PRO A 5 27.34 -5.82 6.46
CA PRO A 5 28.39 -6.83 6.54
C PRO A 5 27.94 -8.15 7.19
N GLU A 6 26.78 -8.18 7.85
CA GLU A 6 26.28 -9.36 8.54
C GLU A 6 25.73 -10.42 7.57
N ALA A 7 26.03 -11.68 7.87
CA ALA A 7 25.40 -12.80 7.18
C ALA A 7 23.89 -12.82 7.42
N ASN A 8 23.14 -13.38 6.46
CA ASN A 8 21.72 -13.59 6.65
C ASN A 8 21.47 -14.41 7.93
N ARG A 9 20.60 -13.91 8.81
CA ARG A 9 20.31 -14.53 10.11
C ARG A 9 19.63 -15.90 9.99
N GLU A 10 18.88 -16.09 8.91
CA GLU A 10 18.15 -17.33 8.59
C GLU A 10 18.93 -18.14 7.55
N ASP A 11 19.05 -19.45 7.73
CA ASP A 11 19.64 -20.35 6.73
C ASP A 11 18.61 -20.66 5.63
N THR A 12 18.65 -19.86 4.56
CA THR A 12 17.75 -19.98 3.42
C THR A 12 18.51 -20.44 2.19
N VAL A 13 17.82 -21.17 1.30
CA VAL A 13 18.39 -21.66 0.04
C VAL A 13 19.01 -20.49 -0.73
N PHE A 14 20.33 -20.53 -0.91
CA PHE A 14 21.14 -19.51 -1.58
C PHE A 14 20.93 -18.07 -1.06
N GLY A 15 20.54 -17.89 0.22
CA GLY A 15 20.26 -16.56 0.78
C GLY A 15 18.95 -15.93 0.31
N SER A 16 18.02 -16.74 -0.20
CA SER A 16 16.69 -16.29 -0.65
C SER A 16 15.81 -15.75 0.47
N LYS A 17 14.69 -15.12 0.10
CA LYS A 17 13.66 -14.59 0.98
C LYS A 17 12.27 -14.98 0.49
N ALA A 18 11.37 -15.28 1.42
CA ALA A 18 9.97 -15.46 1.10
C ALA A 18 9.37 -14.11 0.65
N VAL A 19 8.73 -14.11 -0.51
CA VAL A 19 8.07 -12.92 -1.10
C VAL A 19 6.64 -13.22 -1.54
N GLY A 20 6.02 -14.28 -1.03
CA GLY A 20 4.63 -14.62 -1.36
C GLY A 20 3.63 -13.65 -0.74
N GLU A 21 3.50 -13.70 0.59
CA GLU A 21 2.62 -12.81 1.35
C GLU A 21 3.17 -11.38 1.55
N PRO A 22 4.50 -11.15 1.76
CA PRO A 22 4.99 -9.80 2.07
C PRO A 22 4.57 -8.69 1.09
N PRO A 23 4.52 -8.92 -0.23
CA PRO A 23 4.07 -7.90 -1.17
C PRO A 23 2.56 -7.57 -1.12
N LEU A 24 1.72 -8.41 -0.49
CA LEU A 24 0.27 -8.19 -0.41
C LEU A 24 -0.06 -6.81 0.17
N MET A 25 0.67 -6.40 1.21
CA MET A 25 0.44 -5.13 1.88
C MET A 25 0.86 -3.92 1.04
N LEU A 26 1.68 -4.10 0.00
CA LEU A 26 2.06 -3.00 -0.90
C LEU A 26 0.85 -2.45 -1.68
N ALA A 27 -0.23 -3.22 -1.85
CA ALA A 27 -1.46 -2.76 -2.47
C ALA A 27 -2.14 -1.61 -1.71
N ILE A 28 -1.86 -1.44 -0.41
CA ILE A 28 -2.35 -0.30 0.38
C ILE A 28 -1.88 1.03 -0.20
N SER A 29 -0.72 1.05 -0.88
CA SER A 29 -0.24 2.27 -1.57
C SER A 29 -1.22 2.79 -2.61
N VAL A 30 -1.94 1.91 -3.32
CA VAL A 30 -2.96 2.29 -4.31
C VAL A 30 -4.20 2.85 -3.60
N TYR A 31 -4.61 2.23 -2.49
CA TYR A 31 -5.72 2.73 -1.69
C TYR A 31 -5.44 4.13 -1.11
N GLU A 32 -4.25 4.37 -0.57
CA GLU A 32 -3.86 5.70 -0.06
C GLU A 32 -3.74 6.72 -1.19
N ALA A 33 -3.24 6.33 -2.38
CA ALA A 33 -3.21 7.21 -3.54
C ALA A 33 -4.61 7.65 -4.00
N LEU A 34 -5.59 6.75 -3.95
CA LEU A 34 -6.99 7.09 -4.24
C LEU A 34 -7.58 8.04 -3.20
N LYS A 35 -7.31 7.80 -1.92
CA LYS A 35 -7.76 8.67 -0.82
C LYS A 35 -7.18 10.08 -0.96
N GLU A 36 -5.90 10.19 -1.30
CA GLU A 36 -5.24 11.47 -1.57
C GLU A 36 -5.84 12.18 -2.80
N ALA A 37 -6.15 11.45 -3.88
CA ALA A 37 -6.79 12.03 -5.06
C ALA A 37 -8.17 12.64 -4.73
N VAL A 38 -8.96 11.99 -3.86
CA VAL A 38 -10.23 12.55 -3.38
C VAL A 38 -9.98 13.79 -2.52
N ALA A 39 -8.97 13.79 -1.65
CA ALA A 39 -8.61 14.94 -0.81
C ALA A 39 -8.18 16.15 -1.64
N ALA A 40 -7.52 15.91 -2.78
CA ALA A 40 -7.14 16.95 -3.72
C ALA A 40 -8.35 17.50 -4.52
N ALA A 41 -9.35 16.66 -4.80
CA ALA A 41 -10.52 17.03 -5.59
C ALA A 41 -11.57 17.81 -4.80
N ARG A 42 -11.61 17.69 -3.47
CA ARG A 42 -12.61 18.37 -2.63
C ARG A 42 -12.10 18.69 -1.22
N PRO A 43 -12.54 19.82 -0.63
CA PRO A 43 -12.21 20.13 0.76
C PRO A 43 -12.98 19.23 1.74
N GLY A 44 -12.37 18.90 2.87
CA GLY A 44 -13.01 18.18 3.97
C GLY A 44 -12.32 16.88 4.34
N VAL A 45 -12.93 16.13 5.26
CA VAL A 45 -12.42 14.82 5.68
C VAL A 45 -12.76 13.77 4.63
N VAL A 46 -11.73 13.10 4.09
CA VAL A 46 -11.93 11.98 3.16
C VAL A 46 -12.15 10.68 3.93
N ARG A 47 -13.35 10.12 3.77
CA ARG A 47 -13.68 8.76 4.16
C ARG A 47 -13.81 7.92 2.89
N LEU A 48 -13.05 6.84 2.81
CA LEU A 48 -13.08 5.85 1.74
C LEU A 48 -13.10 4.48 2.42
N ASP A 49 -14.06 3.62 2.11
CA ASP A 49 -14.16 2.29 2.72
C ASP A 49 -13.50 1.25 1.79
N ALA A 50 -12.87 0.23 2.36
CA ALA A 50 -12.27 -0.85 1.57
C ALA A 50 -13.30 -1.95 1.26
N PRO A 51 -13.28 -2.54 0.04
CA PRO A 51 -12.47 -2.15 -1.11
C PRO A 51 -12.97 -0.84 -1.73
N ALA A 52 -12.06 0.03 -2.17
CA ALA A 52 -12.37 1.31 -2.79
C ALA A 52 -12.95 1.12 -4.21
N THR A 53 -14.19 0.64 -4.29
CA THR A 53 -14.88 0.45 -5.57
C THR A 53 -15.16 1.78 -6.25
N ALA A 54 -15.49 1.74 -7.55
CA ALA A 54 -15.86 2.94 -8.28
C ALA A 54 -17.07 3.66 -7.66
N GLU A 55 -18.05 2.91 -7.15
CA GLU A 55 -19.21 3.47 -6.45
C GLU A 55 -18.83 4.16 -5.15
N ASP A 56 -17.91 3.60 -4.36
CA ASP A 56 -17.47 4.21 -3.11
C ASP A 56 -16.59 5.45 -3.35
N LEU A 57 -15.74 5.40 -4.37
CA LEU A 57 -14.99 6.57 -4.84
C LEU A 57 -15.94 7.69 -5.29
N LEU A 58 -16.97 7.37 -6.06
CA LEU A 58 -17.96 8.36 -6.50
C LEU A 58 -18.70 8.97 -5.30
N ARG A 59 -19.14 8.15 -4.33
CA ARG A 59 -19.77 8.63 -3.09
C ARG A 59 -18.82 9.53 -2.30
N SER A 60 -17.54 9.16 -2.20
CA SER A 60 -16.53 9.93 -1.49
C SER A 60 -16.28 11.30 -2.12
N LEU A 61 -16.35 11.41 -3.45
CA LEU A 61 -16.24 12.67 -4.18
C LEU A 61 -17.48 13.58 -4.03
N GLN A 62 -18.65 12.98 -3.74
CA GLN A 62 -19.94 13.69 -3.68
C GLN A 62 -20.45 13.99 -2.27
N ALA A 63 -19.85 13.38 -1.24
CA ALA A 63 -20.14 13.68 0.16
C ALA A 63 -19.75 15.12 0.52
#